data_AF-A0AB34I439-F1
#
_entry.id   AF-A0AB34I439-F1
#
_cell.length_a   1.000
_cell.length_b   1.000
_cell.length_c   1.000
_cell.angle_alpha   90.00
_cell.angle_beta   90.00
_cell.angle_gamma   90.00
#
_symmetry.space_group_name_H-M   'P 1'
#
loop_
_entity.id
_entity.type
_entity.pdbx_description
1 polymer ?
#
loop_
_entity_poly.entity_id
_entity_poly.type
_entity_poly.pdbx_seq_one_letter_code
_entity_poly.pdbx_strand_id
1 'polypeptide(L)'
;MGHGLASEVQQLLHNKFVVILADLVQRAMHKDLVLLLQKDCLLTLSQLKAKGEYGFEQDELVQGGKQGRMHNGTHYREVRRFSSIQHLVRFYFLTRAYS
;
A
#
# COMPACT_ATOMS: atom_id res chain seq x y z
N MET A 1 17.88 -22.20 9.88
CA MET A 1 16.95 -21.27 10.55
C MET A 1 16.24 -20.53 9.42
N GLY A 2 14.97 -20.82 9.17
CA GLY A 2 14.24 -20.16 8.08
C GLY A 2 14.03 -18.70 8.47
N HIS A 3 14.59 -17.77 7.70
CA HIS A 3 14.23 -16.37 7.84
C HIS A 3 12.74 -16.24 7.46
N GLY A 4 11.93 -15.60 8.31
CA GLY A 4 10.55 -15.30 7.98
C GLY A 4 10.47 -14.36 6.78
N LEU A 5 9.40 -14.47 5.99
CA LEU A 5 9.19 -13.68 4.77
C LEU A 5 9.35 -12.17 5.03
N ALA A 6 8.85 -11.67 6.16
CA ALA A 6 9.05 -10.27 6.55
C ALA A 6 10.51 -9.86 6.70
N SER A 7 11.36 -10.73 7.26
CA SER A 7 12.79 -10.41 7.44
C SER A 7 13.50 -10.23 6.11
N GLU A 8 13.18 -11.06 5.12
CA GLU A 8 13.76 -10.96 3.77
C GLU A 8 13.28 -9.68 3.06
N VAL A 9 11.98 -9.38 3.15
CA VAL A 9 11.38 -8.17 2.55
C VAL A 9 11.93 -6.90 3.20
N GLN A 10 12.03 -6.86 4.52
CA GLN A 10 12.62 -5.73 5.26
C GLN A 10 14.08 -5.51 4.85
N GLN A 11 14.89 -6.56 4.79
CA GLN A 11 16.29 -6.43 4.34
C GLN A 11 16.38 -5.96 2.89
N LEU A 12 15.57 -6.53 2.00
CA LEU A 12 15.56 -6.18 0.59
C LEU A 12 15.19 -4.71 0.36
N LEU A 13 14.27 -4.16 1.17
CA LEU A 13 13.75 -2.80 1.02
C LEU A 13 14.36 -1.79 2.01
N HIS A 14 15.40 -2.18 2.74
CA HIS A 14 16.09 -1.32 3.70
C HIS A 14 16.64 -0.07 3.01
N ASN A 15 16.28 1.10 3.55
CA ASN A 15 16.63 2.42 3.03
C ASN A 15 16.29 2.65 1.54
N LYS A 16 15.27 1.95 1.04
CA LYS A 16 14.72 2.18 -0.30
C LYS A 16 13.42 2.96 -0.21
N PHE A 17 13.21 3.81 -1.21
CA PHE A 17 11.92 4.41 -1.46
C PHE A 17 11.19 3.60 -2.55
N VAL A 18 10.12 2.92 -2.16
CA VAL A 18 9.32 2.08 -3.05
C VAL A 18 8.10 2.87 -3.52
N VAL A 19 7.90 2.94 -4.84
CA VAL A 19 6.73 3.55 -5.46
C VAL A 19 5.94 2.49 -6.22
N ILE A 20 4.65 2.40 -5.94
CA ILE A 20 3.72 1.48 -6.60
C ILE A 20 2.70 2.32 -7.36
N LEU A 21 2.68 2.21 -8.69
CA LEU A 21 1.70 2.85 -9.57
C LEU A 21 0.78 1.75 -10.12
N ALA A 22 -0.42 1.59 -9.58
CA ALA A 22 -1.23 0.42 -9.91
C ALA A 22 -2.72 0.54 -9.54
N ASP A 23 -3.48 -0.54 -9.70
CA ASP A 23 -4.94 -0.56 -9.53
C ASP A 23 -5.39 -1.22 -8.20
N LEU A 24 -6.67 -1.61 -8.15
CA LEU A 24 -7.32 -2.27 -7.00
C LEU A 24 -6.58 -3.52 -6.53
N VAL A 25 -6.11 -4.39 -7.43
CA VAL A 25 -5.50 -5.67 -7.06
C VAL A 25 -4.16 -5.40 -6.38
N GLN A 26 -3.34 -4.54 -6.97
CA GLN A 26 -2.06 -4.15 -6.38
C GLN A 26 -2.24 -3.28 -5.14
N ARG A 27 -3.41 -2.64 -4.92
CA ARG A 27 -3.70 -2.00 -3.63
C ARG A 27 -3.75 -3.02 -2.49
N ALA A 28 -4.29 -4.22 -2.72
CA ALA A 28 -4.23 -5.29 -1.72
C ALA A 28 -2.78 -5.73 -1.50
N MET A 29 -1.99 -5.90 -2.56
CA MET A 29 -0.57 -6.24 -2.43
C MET A 29 0.26 -5.14 -1.74
N HIS A 30 -0.05 -3.86 -1.96
CA HIS A 30 0.54 -2.75 -1.22
C HIS A 30 0.24 -2.89 0.27
N LYS A 31 -1.01 -3.20 0.64
CA LYS A 31 -1.37 -3.44 2.04
C LYS A 31 -0.66 -4.66 2.63
N ASP A 32 -0.50 -5.75 1.87
CA ASP A 32 0.31 -6.91 2.29
C ASP A 32 1.78 -6.51 2.51
N LEU A 33 2.36 -5.71 1.62
CA LEU A 33 3.71 -5.19 1.79
C LEU A 33 3.84 -4.31 3.05
N VAL A 34 2.87 -3.44 3.30
CA VAL A 34 2.79 -2.63 4.51
C VAL A 34 2.75 -3.50 5.76
N LEU A 35 1.98 -4.61 5.72
CA LEU A 35 1.96 -5.58 6.81
C LEU A 35 3.32 -6.23 6.97
N LEU A 36 3.90 -6.84 5.93
CA LEU A 36 5.21 -7.51 5.98
C LEU A 36 6.33 -6.60 6.52
N LEU A 37 6.30 -5.31 6.17
CA LEU A 37 7.27 -4.34 6.69
C LEU A 37 7.07 -4.01 8.17
N GLN A 38 5.87 -4.22 8.73
CA GLN A 38 5.53 -3.96 10.14
C GLN A 38 5.48 -5.22 11.01
N LYS A 39 5.01 -6.34 10.47
CA LYS A 39 4.69 -7.60 11.14
C LYS A 39 4.72 -8.75 10.13
N ASP A 40 5.17 -9.93 10.56
CA ASP A 40 5.30 -11.11 9.69
C ASP A 40 3.94 -11.79 9.41
N CYS A 41 3.03 -11.04 8.76
CA CYS A 41 1.72 -11.54 8.35
C CYS A 41 1.19 -10.84 7.09
N LEU A 42 0.14 -11.43 6.52
CA LEU A 42 -0.60 -10.91 5.36
C LEU A 42 -2.01 -10.46 5.77
N LEU A 43 -2.72 -9.84 4.83
CA LEU A 43 -4.08 -9.37 4.99
C LEU A 43 -5.02 -10.48 5.46
N THR A 44 -5.84 -10.16 6.45
CA THR A 44 -7.03 -10.95 6.75
C THR A 44 -8.12 -10.72 5.70
N LEU A 45 -9.07 -11.65 5.59
CA LEU A 45 -10.19 -11.51 4.65
C LEU A 45 -11.03 -10.24 4.90
N SER A 46 -11.18 -9.81 6.15
CA SER A 46 -11.89 -8.57 6.48
C SER A 46 -11.13 -7.34 5.99
N GLN A 47 -9.81 -7.29 6.19
CA GLN A 47 -8.96 -6.19 5.70
C GLN A 47 -8.90 -6.15 4.17
N LEU A 48 -8.89 -7.31 3.50
CA LEU A 48 -8.95 -7.39 2.04
C LEU A 48 -10.26 -6.80 1.48
N LYS A 49 -11.39 -7.03 2.17
CA LYS A 49 -12.70 -6.49 1.79
C LYS A 49 -12.84 -4.99 2.09
N ALA A 50 -12.06 -4.48 3.04
CA ALA A 50 -12.06 -3.06 3.39
C ALA A 50 -11.41 -2.20 2.29
N LYS A 51 -12.10 -1.13 1.91
CA LYS A 51 -11.67 -0.20 0.86
C LYS A 51 -11.99 1.23 1.22
N GLY A 52 -11.14 2.16 0.75
CA GLY A 52 -11.35 3.60 0.95
C GLY A 52 -11.17 4.03 2.40
N GLU A 53 -10.39 3.30 3.21
CA GLU A 53 -10.09 3.73 4.57
C GLU A 53 -9.27 5.04 4.58
N TYR A 54 -9.33 5.82 5.66
CA TYR A 54 -8.40 6.94 5.86
C TYR A 54 -6.99 6.47 6.22
N GLY A 55 -6.88 5.31 6.87
CA GLY A 55 -5.64 4.68 7.26
C GLY A 55 -5.80 3.16 7.31
N PHE A 56 -4.69 2.46 7.19
CA PHE A 56 -4.59 1.01 7.29
C PHE A 56 -3.28 0.71 8.03
N GLU A 57 -3.36 0.24 9.29
CA GLU A 57 -2.19 0.15 10.16
C GLU A 57 -1.45 1.52 10.21
N GLN A 58 -0.15 1.57 9.93
CA GLN A 58 0.64 2.81 9.80
C GLN A 58 0.67 3.41 8.37
N ASP A 59 -0.11 2.87 7.42
CA ASP A 59 -0.27 3.44 6.07
C ASP A 59 -1.42 4.45 6.03
N GLU A 60 -1.14 5.69 5.64
CA GLU A 60 -2.08 6.80 5.63
C GLU A 60 -2.54 7.18 4.22
N LEU A 61 -3.78 7.65 4.11
CA LEU A 61 -4.28 8.32 2.91
C LEU A 61 -3.75 9.76 2.87
N VAL A 62 -2.83 10.01 1.95
CA VAL A 62 -2.18 11.32 1.77
C VAL A 62 -3.03 12.25 0.91
N GLN A 63 -3.72 11.72 -0.10
CA GLN A 63 -4.52 12.54 -1.02
C GLN A 63 -5.63 11.72 -1.67
N GLY A 64 -6.78 12.37 -1.90
CA GLY A 64 -7.88 11.84 -2.69
C GLY A 64 -8.64 10.73 -1.96
N GLY A 65 -9.07 9.68 -2.65
CA GLY A 65 -9.87 8.60 -2.07
C GLY A 65 -11.04 9.14 -1.28
N LYS A 66 -11.11 8.77 0.01
CA LYS A 66 -12.16 9.21 0.94
C LYS A 66 -12.04 10.66 1.42
N GLN A 67 -10.86 11.30 1.27
CA GLN A 67 -10.70 12.75 1.51
C GLN A 67 -11.29 13.59 0.37
N GLY A 68 -11.63 12.97 -0.77
CA GLY A 68 -12.27 13.62 -1.90
C GLY A 68 -13.53 12.88 -2.35
N ARG A 69 -13.96 13.16 -3.59
CA ARG A 69 -15.07 12.42 -4.21
C ARG A 69 -14.57 11.09 -4.76
N MET A 70 -15.05 9.99 -4.20
CA MET A 70 -14.79 8.66 -4.76
C MET A 70 -15.57 8.45 -6.06
N HIS A 71 -14.87 8.05 -7.12
CA HIS A 71 -15.45 7.77 -8.42
C HIS A 71 -14.52 6.90 -9.28
N ASN A 72 -15.04 6.32 -10.36
CA ASN A 72 -14.28 5.43 -11.24
C ASN A 72 -13.71 6.13 -12.49
N GLY A 73 -13.89 7.45 -12.61
CA GLY A 73 -13.35 8.26 -13.72
C GLY A 73 -11.82 8.42 -13.67
N THR A 74 -11.22 8.78 -14.81
CA THR A 74 -9.76 8.89 -15.01
C THR A 74 -9.05 9.91 -14.11
N HIS A 75 -9.80 10.90 -13.63
CA HIS A 75 -9.31 11.92 -12.71
C HIS A 75 -9.29 11.46 -11.25
N TYR A 76 -9.66 10.21 -10.96
CA TYR A 76 -9.61 9.70 -9.60
C TYR A 76 -8.16 9.72 -9.12
N ARG A 77 -7.99 10.11 -7.86
CA ARG A 77 -6.71 10.16 -7.17
C ARG A 77 -6.86 9.45 -5.84
N GLU A 78 -5.91 8.59 -5.54
CA GLU A 78 -5.74 7.99 -4.22
C GLU A 78 -4.23 7.79 -4.06
N VAL A 79 -3.64 8.56 -3.15
CA VAL A 79 -2.23 8.46 -2.82
C VAL A 79 -2.12 7.99 -1.38
N ARG A 80 -1.44 6.87 -1.16
CA ARG A 80 -1.19 6.32 0.17
C ARG A 80 0.29 6.27 0.47
N ARG A 81 0.65 6.37 1.74
CA ARG A 81 2.03 6.33 2.20
C ARG A 81 2.14 5.52 3.48
N PHE A 82 3.10 4.61 3.49
CA PHE A 82 3.66 4.03 4.70
C PHE A 82 5.08 4.54 4.90
N SER A 83 5.42 4.96 6.11
CA SER A 83 6.75 5.44 6.46
C SER A 83 7.15 4.90 7.82
N SER A 84 8.36 4.34 7.89
CA SER A 84 9.05 4.01 9.13
C SER A 84 10.44 4.65 9.12
N ILE A 85 11.29 4.31 10.09
CA ILE A 85 12.68 4.78 10.15
C ILE A 85 13.48 4.29 8.93
N GLN A 86 13.20 3.09 8.42
CA GLN A 86 14.03 2.41 7.42
C GLN A 86 13.33 2.21 6.07
N HIS A 87 12.01 2.41 6.01
CA HIS A 87 11.21 2.11 4.83
C HIS A 87 10.27 3.28 4.50
N LEU A 88 10.18 3.59 3.22
CA LEU A 88 9.18 4.51 2.69
C LEU A 88 8.51 3.82 1.50
N VAL A 89 7.20 3.66 1.56
CA VAL A 89 6.40 3.07 0.49
C VAL A 89 5.30 4.04 0.12
N ARG A 90 5.09 4.25 -1.18
CA ARG A 90 4.06 5.15 -1.68
C ARG A 90 3.27 4.50 -2.80
N PHE A 91 1.96 4.47 -2.63
CA PHE A 91 1.03 3.92 -3.58
C PHE A 91 0.28 5.05 -4.29
N TYR A 92 0.20 4.97 -5.60
CA TYR A 92 -0.62 5.84 -6.44
C TYR A 92 -1.60 4.98 -7.22
N PHE A 93 -2.89 5.23 -6.99
CA PHE A 93 -3.94 4.52 -7.72
C PHE A 93 -4.02 5.02 -9.16
N LEU A 94 -3.95 4.08 -10.10
CA LEU A 94 -4.18 4.30 -11.52
C LEU A 94 -5.53 3.71 -11.92
N THR A 95 -6.33 4.52 -12.61
CA THR A 95 -7.60 4.07 -13.19
C THR A 95 -7.43 3.51 -14.60
N ARG A 96 -6.36 3.92 -15.30
CA ARG A 96 -5.98 3.44 -16.63
C ARG A 96 -4.46 3.58 -16.83
N ALA A 97 -3.90 2.65 -17.59
CA ALA A 97 -2.56 2.75 -18.18
C ALA A 97 -2.71 2.57 -19.70
N TYR A 98 -1.98 3.36 -20.48
CA TYR A 98 -1.92 3.28 -21.94
C TYR A 98 -0.51 2.84 -22.35
N SER A 99 -0.40 2.18 -23.51
CA SER A 99 0.87 1.75 -24.11
C SER A 99 1.16 2.50 -25.39
#